data_AF-A0A2S7XCS2-F1
#
_entry.id   AF-A0A2S7XCS2-F1
#
_cell.length_a   1.000
_cell.length_b   1.000
_cell.length_c   1.000
_cell.angle_alpha   90.00
_cell.angle_beta   90.00
_cell.angle_gamma   90.00
#
_symmetry.space_group_name_H-M   'P 1'
#
loop_
_entity.id
_entity.type
_entity.pdbx_description
1 polymer ?
#
loop_
_entity_poly.entity_id
_entity_poly.type
_entity_poly.pdbx_seq_one_letter_code
_entity_poly.pdbx_strand_id
1 'polypeptide(L)' 'MANSKLCGKLQRLKHSDRTIMIPEQVIEMATIDGAKALHMEEKIGSLEVGKKADIIIVEDSICQYYAKL' A
#
# COMPACT_ATOMS: atom_id res chain seq x y z
N MET A 1 2.62 -4.71 5.14
CA MET A 1 1.49 -4.90 4.21
C MET A 1 0.39 -5.84 4.73
N ALA A 2 0.69 -6.85 5.56
CA ALA A 2 -0.31 -7.81 6.06
C ALA A 2 -1.54 -7.16 6.75
N ASN A 3 -1.34 -6.12 7.55
CA ASN A 3 -2.43 -5.45 8.28
C ASN A 3 -3.26 -4.49 7.42
N SER A 4 -2.72 -4.02 6.29
CA SER A 4 -3.41 -3.08 5.39
C SER A 4 -4.66 -3.71 4.78
N LYS A 5 -4.60 -5.01 4.44
CA LYS A 5 -5.76 -5.79 3.96
C LYS A 5 -6.87 -5.88 4.99
N LEU A 6 -6.52 -6.08 6.27
CA LEU A 6 -7.49 -6.16 7.35
C LEU A 6 -8.15 -4.79 7.58
N CYS A 7 -7.34 -3.72 7.65
CA CYS A 7 -7.84 -2.36 7.82
C CYS A 7 -8.86 -1.98 6.74
N GLY A 8 -8.55 -2.24 5.46
CA GLY A 8 -9.47 -1.99 4.35
C GLY A 8 -10.80 -2.73 4.47
N LYS A 9 -10.78 -3.99 4.91
CA LYS A 9 -12.01 -4.77 5.15
C LYS A 9 -12.83 -4.21 6.32
N LEU A 10 -12.16 -3.88 7.43
CA LEU A 10 -12.83 -3.37 8.62
C LEU A 10 -13.52 -2.03 8.36
N GLN A 11 -12.85 -1.11 7.66
CA GLN A 11 -13.45 0.18 7.32
C GLN A 11 -14.70 -0.02 6.46
N ARG A 12 -14.61 -0.82 5.39
CA ARG A 12 -15.75 -1.12 4.52
C ARG A 12 -16.92 -1.74 5.28
N LEU A 13 -16.65 -2.64 6.23
CA LEU A 13 -17.68 -3.25 7.08
C LEU A 13 -18.32 -2.22 8.02
N LYS A 14 -17.50 -1.39 8.69
CA LYS A 14 -17.97 -0.36 9.63
C LYS A 14 -18.93 0.63 8.97
N HIS A 15 -18.65 1.01 7.72
CA HIS A 15 -19.45 1.97 6.98
C HIS A 15 -20.48 1.32 6.03
N SER A 16 -20.52 -0.01 5.95
CA SER A 16 -21.36 -0.77 5.00
C SER A 16 -21.24 -0.30 3.55
N ASP A 17 -20.07 0.22 3.18
CA ASP A 17 -19.78 0.79 1.87
C ASP A 17 -18.42 0.29 1.38
N ARG A 18 -18.38 -0.24 0.16
CA ARG A 18 -17.16 -0.79 -0.44
C ARG A 18 -16.28 0.28 -1.09
N THR A 19 -16.79 1.48 -1.31
CA THR A 19 -16.11 2.57 -2.02
C THR A 19 -15.24 3.43 -1.12
N ILE A 20 -15.49 3.42 0.20
CA ILE A 20 -14.82 4.32 1.15
C ILE A 20 -13.32 4.04 1.39
N MET A 21 -12.83 2.88 0.94
CA MET A 21 -11.43 2.50 1.10
C MET A 21 -11.02 1.63 -0.08
N ILE A 22 -10.61 2.27 -1.17
CA ILE A 22 -10.13 1.61 -2.39
C ILE A 22 -8.69 1.11 -2.20
N PRO A 23 -8.23 0.09 -2.96
CA PRO A 23 -6.89 -0.49 -2.79
C PRO A 23 -5.74 0.53 -2.83
N GLU A 24 -5.84 1.55 -3.67
CA GLU A 24 -4.87 2.63 -3.83
C GLU A 24 -4.70 3.39 -2.51
N GLN A 25 -5.82 3.80 -1.89
CA GLN A 25 -5.82 4.47 -0.58
C GLN A 25 -5.24 3.59 0.53
N VAL A 26 -5.46 2.28 0.46
CA VAL A 26 -4.88 1.32 1.43
C VAL A 26 -3.37 1.23 1.30
N ILE A 27 -2.84 1.37 0.08
CA ILE A 27 -1.40 1.39 -0.18
C ILE A 27 -0.82 2.73 0.31
N GLU A 28 -1.43 3.86 -0.01
CA GLU A 28 -1.00 5.20 0.45
C GLU A 28 -0.96 5.28 1.99
N MET A 29 -2.00 4.77 2.66
CA MET A 29 -2.06 4.64 4.12
C MET A 29 -0.91 3.80 4.68
N ALA A 30 -0.47 2.78 3.94
CA ALA A 30 0.62 1.90 4.34
C ALA A 30 2.01 2.44 3.98
N THR A 31 2.10 3.53 3.21
CA THR A 31 3.36 4.13 2.74
C THR A 31 3.44 5.60 3.17
N ILE A 32 3.04 6.53 2.32
CA ILE A 32 3.27 7.96 2.49
C ILE A 32 2.46 8.56 3.65
N ASP A 33 1.22 8.14 3.85
CA ASP A 33 0.42 8.67 4.95
C ASP A 33 0.86 8.10 6.30
N GLY A 34 1.41 6.89 6.31
CA GLY A 34 2.12 6.34 7.47
C GLY A 34 3.37 7.16 7.80
N ALA A 35 4.13 7.59 6.78
CA ALA A 35 5.29 8.46 6.97
C ALA A 35 4.90 9.85 7.49
N LYS A 36 3.82 10.45 6.96
CA LYS A 36 3.25 11.71 7.46
C LYS A 36 2.81 11.60 8.92
N ALA A 37 2.16 10.50 9.29
CA ALA A 37 1.76 10.27 10.69
C ALA A 37 2.97 10.26 11.64
N LEU A 38 4.14 9.86 11.15
CA LEU A 38 5.41 9.83 11.88
C LEU A 38 6.27 11.09 11.68
N HIS A 39 5.81 12.08 10.92
CA HIS A 39 6.58 13.29 10.57
C HIS A 39 7.91 12.95 9.85
N MET A 40 7.88 11.90 9.04
CA MET A 40 9.03 11.38 8.27
C MET A 40 8.80 11.42 6.75
N GLU A 41 7.73 12.07 6.29
CA GLU A 41 7.32 12.18 4.88
C GLU A 41 8.39 12.78 3.98
N GLU A 42 9.26 13.64 4.51
CA GLU A 42 10.40 14.23 3.80
C GLU A 42 11.55 13.23 3.58
N LYS A 43 11.53 12.09 4.29
CA LYS A 43 12.61 11.10 4.28
C LYS A 43 12.20 9.77 3.66
N ILE A 44 10.96 9.32 3.88
CA ILE A 44 10.49 7.97 3.53
C ILE A 44 9.03 7.99 3.08
N GLY A 45 8.54 6.86 2.55
CA GLY A 45 7.12 6.64 2.27
C GLY A 45 6.67 6.95 0.84
N SER A 46 7.52 7.56 0.01
CA SER A 46 7.28 7.71 -1.43
C SER A 46 8.56 7.60 -2.25
N LEU A 47 8.42 7.32 -3.56
CA LEU A 47 9.53 7.20 -4.50
C LEU A 47 9.79 8.56 -5.18
N GLU A 48 10.50 9.45 -4.49
CA GLU A 48 10.85 10.79 -4.99
C GLU A 48 12.36 11.05 -4.84
N VAL A 49 12.90 11.91 -5.70
CA VAL A 49 14.32 12.29 -5.65
C VAL A 49 14.63 12.98 -4.32
N GLY A 50 15.66 12.51 -3.63
CA GLY A 50 16.10 13.05 -2.34
C GLY A 50 15.55 12.31 -1.11
N LYS A 51 14.56 11.44 -1.27
CA LYS A 51 14.08 10.53 -0.21
C LYS A 51 14.94 9.26 -0.14
N LYS A 52 14.91 8.58 1.00
CA LYS A 52 15.62 7.31 1.20
C LYS A 52 14.97 6.20 0.34
N ALA A 53 15.81 5.29 -0.15
CA ALA A 53 15.39 4.18 -0.99
C ALA A 53 14.80 3.00 -0.17
N ASP A 54 13.68 3.25 0.50
CA ASP A 54 12.90 2.20 1.17
C ASP A 54 11.95 1.55 0.17
N ILE A 55 12.48 0.61 -0.63
CA ILE A 55 11.77 -0.03 -1.75
C ILE A 55 11.49 -1.49 -1.44
N ILE A 56 10.29 -1.96 -1.78
CA ILE A 56 9.94 -3.38 -1.79
C ILE A 56 9.59 -3.81 -3.22
N ILE A 57 10.07 -4.97 -3.63
CA ILE A 57 9.67 -5.61 -4.89
C ILE A 57 8.55 -6.60 -4.56
N VAL A 58 7.41 -6.45 -5.24
CA VAL A 58 6.28 -7.38 -5.11
C VAL A 58 6.27 -8.25 -6.37
N GLU A 59 6.51 -9.53 -6.18
CA GLU A 59 6.42 -10.53 -7.24
C GLU A 59 5.04 -11.21 -7.19
N ASP A 60 4.35 -11.28 -8.33
CA ASP A 60 3.14 -12.08 -8.47
C ASP A 60 3.50 -13.46 -9.03
N SER A 61 3.19 -14.49 -8.25
CA SER A 61 3.46 -15.90 -8.61
C SER A 61 2.52 -16.43 -9.71
N ILE A 62 1.49 -15.66 -10.11
CA ILE A 62 0.53 -16.05 -11.16
C ILE A 62 1.15 -15.99 -12.57
N CYS A 63 2.24 -15.24 -12.78
CA CYS A 63 2.87 -15.10 -14.10
C CYS A 63 3.76 -16.29 -14.53
N GLN A 64 3.60 -17.49 -13.94
CA GLN A 64 4.22 -18.71 -14.48
C GLN A 64 3.38 -19.41 -15.56
N TYR A 65 2.09 -19.06 -15.69
CA TYR A 65 1.19 -19.75 -16.63
C TYR A 65 1.37 -19.29 -18.09
N TYR A 66 1.70 -18.02 -18.33
CA TYR A 66 1.93 -17.49 -19.69
C TYR A 66 3.39 -17.53 -20.15
N ALA A 67 4.36 -17.75 -19.25
CA ALA A 67 5.79 -17.80 -19.58
C ALA A 67 6.27 -19.18 -20.10
N LYS A 68 5.36 -20.16 -20.27
CA LYS A 68 5.66 -21.53 -20.72
C LYS A 68 5.01 -21.91 -22.07
N LEU A 69 4.57 -20.95 -22.86
CA LEU A 69 4.13 -21.16 -24.25
C LEU A 69 5.22 -20.72 -25.23
#